data_AF-A0AAJ4AVA9-F1
#
_entry.id   AF-A0AAJ4AVA9-F1
#
_cell.length_a   1.000
_cell.length_b   1.000
_cell.length_c   1.000
_cell.angle_alpha   90.00
_cell.angle_beta   90.00
_cell.angle_gamma   90.00
#
_symmetry.space_group_name_H-M   'P 1'
#
loop_
_entity.id
_entity.type
_entity.pdbx_description
1 polymer ?
#
loop_
_entity_poly.entity_id
_entity_poly.type
_entity_poly.pdbx_seq_one_letter_code
_entity_poly.pdbx_strand_id
1 'polypeptide(L)'
;MQTCTHQINGSQPTYFNTISEKDDAHQAVGFSNAHRLKSTIQDISRLTQSSLLAHYLNVDRSDVSCLLSHKILALDMYRDIACSSLSMTEQDILFGYIDQTINALDDGLKLSPARQPI
;
A
#
# COMPACT_ATOMS: atom_id res chain seq x y z
N MET A 1 -7.81 20.70 -62.93
CA MET A 1 -7.06 21.83 -62.34
C MET A 1 -7.35 21.85 -60.86
N GLN A 2 -6.29 21.75 -60.05
CA GLN A 2 -6.31 21.63 -58.60
C GLN A 2 -6.73 22.96 -57.94
N THR A 3 -7.59 22.90 -56.95
CA THR A 3 -7.72 23.94 -55.92
C THR A 3 -7.36 23.30 -54.59
N CYS A 4 -6.09 23.47 -54.21
CA CYS A 4 -5.55 23.07 -52.94
C CYS A 4 -5.88 24.17 -51.91
N THR A 5 -6.87 23.93 -51.06
CA THR A 5 -7.13 24.76 -49.88
C THR A 5 -6.08 24.45 -48.82
N HIS A 6 -5.02 25.25 -48.75
CA HIS A 6 -4.12 25.29 -47.60
C HIS A 6 -4.85 25.93 -46.41
N GLN A 7 -5.22 25.10 -45.44
CA GLN A 7 -5.69 25.50 -44.13
C GLN A 7 -4.53 26.12 -43.33
N ILE A 8 -4.71 27.39 -42.98
CA ILE A 8 -4.36 28.11 -41.75
C ILE A 8 -3.17 27.53 -40.95
N ASN A 9 -2.03 28.18 -41.13
CA ASN A 9 -0.93 28.19 -40.17
C ASN A 9 -1.43 28.85 -38.86
N GLY A 10 -1.71 28.03 -37.85
CA GLY A 10 -2.07 28.47 -36.50
C GLY A 10 -1.27 27.64 -35.49
N SER A 11 0.01 27.95 -35.35
CA SER A 11 0.93 27.29 -34.42
C SER A 11 0.58 27.62 -32.96
N GLN A 12 -0.39 26.91 -32.37
CA GLN A 12 -0.44 26.67 -30.92
C GLN A 12 -1.05 25.30 -30.62
N PRO A 13 -0.21 24.27 -30.38
CA PRO A 13 -0.63 23.13 -29.58
C PRO A 13 0.48 22.73 -28.61
N THR A 14 0.71 23.49 -27.53
CA THR A 14 1.76 23.10 -26.56
C THR A 14 1.39 23.23 -25.10
N TYR A 15 0.28 23.87 -24.73
CA TYR A 15 -0.11 23.98 -23.31
C TYR A 15 -1.17 22.94 -22.89
N PHE A 16 -2.19 22.72 -23.73
CA PHE A 16 -3.26 21.76 -23.44
C PHE A 16 -2.80 20.30 -23.55
N ASN A 17 -1.92 19.97 -24.49
CA ASN A 17 -1.34 18.62 -24.59
C ASN A 17 -0.49 18.26 -23.37
N THR A 18 0.31 19.20 -22.84
CA THR A 18 1.13 18.94 -21.65
C THR A 18 0.33 18.78 -20.37
N ILE A 19 -0.88 19.35 -20.29
CA ILE A 19 -1.78 19.16 -19.14
C ILE A 19 -2.45 17.79 -19.25
N SER A 20 -2.96 17.42 -20.43
CA SER A 20 -3.54 16.10 -20.66
C SER A 20 -2.51 14.98 -20.43
N GLU A 21 -1.28 15.12 -20.93
CA GLU A 21 -0.21 14.14 -20.72
C GLU A 21 0.24 14.07 -19.25
N LYS A 22 0.19 15.18 -18.50
CA LYS A 22 0.49 15.18 -17.05
C LYS A 22 -0.61 14.53 -16.23
N ASP A 23 -1.87 14.74 -16.62
CA ASP A 23 -3.04 14.14 -15.97
C ASP A 23 -3.11 12.64 -16.28
N ASP A 24 -2.84 12.24 -17.52
CA ASP A 24 -2.74 10.84 -17.95
C ASP A 24 -1.56 10.14 -17.25
N ALA A 25 -0.41 10.80 -17.15
CA ALA A 25 0.73 10.29 -16.37
C ALA A 25 0.40 10.20 -14.87
N HIS A 26 -0.30 11.19 -14.29
CA HIS A 26 -0.75 11.14 -12.89
C HIS A 26 -1.73 9.99 -12.65
N GLN A 27 -2.69 9.77 -13.55
CA GLN A 27 -3.64 8.66 -13.45
C GLN A 27 -2.93 7.31 -13.59
N ALA A 28 -2.01 7.17 -14.55
CA ALA A 28 -1.24 5.95 -14.74
C ALA A 28 -0.35 5.63 -13.52
N VAL A 29 0.26 6.65 -12.92
CA VAL A 29 1.07 6.52 -11.69
C VAL A 29 0.18 6.20 -10.48
N GLY A 30 -1.02 6.77 -10.38
CA GLY A 30 -2.00 6.50 -9.32
C GLY A 30 -2.43 5.03 -9.28
N PHE A 31 -2.83 4.46 -10.42
CA PHE A 31 -3.20 3.04 -10.54
C PHE A 31 -2.03 2.10 -10.22
N SER A 32 -0.81 2.47 -10.62
CA SER A 32 0.40 1.70 -10.33
C SER A 32 0.75 1.70 -8.83
N ASN A 33 0.62 2.86 -8.17
CA ASN A 33 0.93 2.98 -6.74
C ASN A 33 -0.08 2.26 -5.85
N ALA A 34 -1.37 2.36 -6.12
CA ALA A 34 -2.42 1.63 -5.38
C ALA A 34 -2.18 0.11 -5.43
N HIS A 35 -1.87 -0.39 -6.63
CA HIS A 35 -1.59 -1.81 -6.84
C HIS A 35 -0.33 -2.26 -6.11
N ARG A 36 0.75 -1.46 -6.15
CA ARG A 36 1.99 -1.75 -5.42
C ARG A 36 1.77 -1.80 -3.91
N LEU A 37 1.08 -0.79 -3.36
CA LEU A 37 0.76 -0.74 -1.93
C LEU A 37 -0.08 -1.94 -1.50
N LYS A 38 -1.10 -2.30 -2.29
CA LYS A 38 -1.90 -3.50 -2.05
C LYS A 38 -1.05 -4.77 -2.02
N SER A 39 -0.14 -4.95 -2.98
CA SER A 39 0.76 -6.10 -3.02
C SER A 39 1.65 -6.17 -1.79
N THR A 40 2.23 -5.04 -1.38
CA THR A 40 3.08 -4.97 -0.18
C THR A 40 2.32 -5.29 1.10
N ILE A 41 1.08 -4.79 1.24
CA ILE A 41 0.21 -5.11 2.38
C ILE A 41 -0.08 -6.61 2.43
N GLN A 42 -0.43 -7.22 1.28
CA GLN A 42 -0.69 -8.66 1.21
C GLN A 42 0.52 -9.49 1.61
N ASP A 43 1.72 -9.10 1.19
CA ASP A 43 2.95 -9.77 1.62
C ASP A 43 3.18 -9.68 3.13
N ILE A 44 2.97 -8.50 3.71
CA ILE A 44 3.10 -8.31 5.17
C ILE A 44 2.01 -9.06 5.93
N SER A 45 0.77 -9.12 5.44
CA SER A 45 -0.28 -9.94 6.04
C SER A 45 0.08 -11.42 6.04
N ARG A 46 0.65 -11.94 4.93
CA ARG A 46 1.10 -13.34 4.84
C ARG A 46 2.26 -13.65 5.79
N LEU A 47 3.25 -12.76 5.86
CA LEU A 47 4.37 -12.88 6.80
C LEU A 47 3.88 -12.85 8.25
N THR A 48 2.95 -11.94 8.56
CA THR A 48 2.31 -11.82 9.86
C THR A 48 1.60 -13.09 10.26
N GLN A 49 0.76 -13.66 9.38
CA GLN A 49 0.06 -14.92 9.65
C GLN A 49 1.04 -16.08 9.90
N SER A 50 2.13 -16.13 9.13
CA SER A 50 3.17 -17.15 9.28
C SER A 50 3.88 -17.03 10.64
N SER A 51 4.25 -15.82 11.03
CA SER A 51 4.87 -15.56 12.34
C SER A 51 3.92 -15.78 13.52
N LEU A 52 2.64 -15.43 13.38
CA LEU A 52 1.62 -15.71 14.38
C LEU A 52 1.41 -17.21 14.57
N LEU A 53 1.34 -17.97 13.47
CA LEU A 53 1.24 -19.43 13.53
C LEU A 53 2.46 -20.05 14.22
N ALA A 54 3.66 -19.60 13.87
CA ALA A 54 4.90 -20.06 14.53
C ALA A 54 4.90 -19.70 16.03
N HIS A 55 4.41 -18.52 16.39
CA HIS A 55 4.26 -18.06 17.78
C HIS A 55 3.28 -18.94 18.57
N TYR A 56 2.10 -19.24 18.01
CA TYR A 56 1.11 -20.09 18.68
C TYR A 56 1.55 -21.55 18.81
N LEU A 57 2.24 -22.08 17.80
CA LEU A 57 2.71 -23.46 17.82
C LEU A 57 3.99 -23.66 18.68
N ASN A 58 4.56 -22.58 19.25
CA ASN A 58 5.86 -22.59 19.95
C ASN A 58 6.98 -23.29 19.13
N VAL A 59 6.87 -23.30 17.79
CA VAL A 59 7.78 -24.02 16.89
C VAL A 59 9.16 -23.35 16.83
N ASP A 60 9.17 -22.05 17.09
CA ASP A 60 10.33 -21.30 17.52
C ASP A 60 9.86 -20.41 18.66
N ARG A 61 10.77 -19.96 19.53
CA ARG A 61 10.52 -18.76 20.33
C ARG A 61 10.41 -17.59 19.34
N SER A 62 9.30 -17.52 18.61
CA SER A 62 8.95 -16.41 17.74
C SER A 62 8.78 -15.24 18.68
N ASP A 63 9.91 -14.56 18.84
CA ASP A 63 10.16 -13.57 19.85
C ASP A 63 9.09 -12.51 19.67
N VAL A 64 8.52 -12.06 20.76
CA VAL A 64 7.61 -10.91 20.77
C VAL A 64 8.21 -9.77 19.92
N SER A 65 9.55 -9.68 19.87
CA SER A 65 10.30 -8.83 18.94
C SER A 65 9.93 -8.98 17.46
N CYS A 66 9.72 -10.18 16.92
CA CYS A 66 9.34 -10.40 15.52
C CYS A 66 7.93 -9.88 15.24
N LEU A 67 6.97 -10.15 16.12
CA LEU A 67 5.61 -9.64 16.01
C LEU A 67 5.58 -8.10 16.10
N LEU A 68 6.38 -7.52 17.00
CA LEU A 68 6.54 -6.06 17.10
C LEU A 68 7.17 -5.46 15.84
N SER A 69 8.18 -6.10 15.25
CA SER A 69 8.76 -5.64 13.98
C SER A 69 7.73 -5.63 12.85
N HIS A 70 6.87 -6.65 12.76
CA HIS A 70 5.77 -6.66 11.80
C HIS A 70 4.75 -5.55 12.06
N LYS A 71 4.48 -5.24 13.33
CA LYS A 71 3.59 -4.14 13.69
C LYS A 71 4.16 -2.77 13.29
N ILE A 72 5.46 -2.56 13.47
CA ILE A 72 6.15 -1.34 13.02
C ILE A 72 5.99 -1.20 11.49
N LEU A 73 6.25 -2.26 10.72
CA LEU A 73 6.08 -2.24 9.27
C LEU A 73 4.64 -1.94 8.84
N ALA A 74 3.65 -2.48 9.53
CA ALA A 74 2.23 -2.19 9.27
C ALA A 74 1.89 -0.71 9.52
N LEU A 75 2.44 -0.11 10.58
CA LEU A 75 2.27 1.32 10.90
C LEU A 75 2.99 2.23 9.90
N ASP A 76 4.18 1.85 9.43
CA ASP A 76 4.87 2.59 8.37
C ASP A 76 4.06 2.58 7.07
N MET A 77 3.48 1.44 6.68
CA MET A 77 2.57 1.39 5.53
C MET A 77 1.33 2.25 5.73
N TYR A 78 0.78 2.31 6.94
CA TYR A 78 -0.34 3.19 7.26
C TYR A 78 0.04 4.65 6.98
N ARG A 79 1.22 5.08 7.42
CA ARG A 79 1.73 6.43 7.13
C ARG A 79 1.89 6.65 5.63
N ASP A 80 2.46 5.70 4.91
CA ASP A 80 2.70 5.82 3.47
C ASP A 80 1.39 5.96 2.67
N ILE A 81 0.33 5.27 3.07
CA ILE A 81 -1.01 5.42 2.47
C ILE A 81 -1.62 6.77 2.85
N ALA A 82 -1.54 7.19 4.11
CA ALA A 82 -2.07 8.47 4.56
C ALA A 82 -1.42 9.67 3.85
N CYS A 83 -0.16 9.54 3.45
CA CYS A 83 0.58 10.56 2.70
C CYS A 83 0.53 10.37 1.17
N SER A 84 -0.18 9.37 0.67
CA SER A 84 -0.27 9.09 -0.77
C SER A 84 -1.31 9.97 -1.48
N SER A 85 -1.20 10.06 -2.81
CA SER A 85 -2.17 10.73 -3.67
C SER A 85 -3.36 9.84 -4.06
N LEU A 86 -3.66 8.80 -3.27
CA LEU A 86 -4.76 7.87 -3.53
C LEU A 86 -6.12 8.53 -3.25
N SER A 87 -7.16 8.04 -3.92
CA SER A 87 -8.53 8.46 -3.60
C SER A 87 -8.92 8.00 -2.20
N MET A 88 -9.87 8.70 -1.57
CA MET A 88 -10.36 8.33 -0.23
C MET A 88 -10.82 6.87 -0.17
N THR A 89 -11.55 6.42 -1.19
CA THR A 89 -12.03 5.04 -1.28
C THR A 89 -10.89 4.02 -1.32
N GLU A 90 -9.83 4.30 -2.07
CA GLU A 90 -8.65 3.42 -2.12
C GLU A 90 -7.91 3.39 -0.80
N GLN A 91 -7.76 4.56 -0.14
CA GLN A 91 -7.16 4.65 1.17
C GLN A 91 -7.95 3.84 2.20
N ASP A 92 -9.27 4.00 2.26
CA ASP A 92 -10.15 3.26 3.19
C ASP A 92 -10.01 1.74 3.00
N ILE A 93 -9.97 1.27 1.75
CA ILE A 93 -9.77 -0.15 1.45
C ILE A 93 -8.41 -0.64 1.98
N LEU A 94 -7.34 0.11 1.71
CA LEU A 94 -5.99 -0.28 2.11
C LEU A 94 -5.80 -0.22 3.63
N PHE A 95 -6.35 0.81 4.28
CA PHE A 95 -6.38 0.91 5.74
C PHE A 95 -7.12 -0.27 6.37
N GLY A 96 -8.26 -0.68 5.79
CA GLY A 96 -8.98 -1.87 6.27
C GLY A 96 -8.13 -3.15 6.30
N TYR A 97 -7.23 -3.34 5.33
CA TYR A 97 -6.30 -4.48 5.33
C TYR A 97 -5.16 -4.34 6.35
N ILE A 98 -4.65 -3.12 6.53
CA ILE A 98 -3.61 -2.84 7.53
C ILE A 98 -4.17 -3.01 8.94
N ASP A 99 -5.35 -2.48 9.21
CA ASP A 99 -6.02 -2.59 10.51
C ASP A 99 -6.28 -4.06 10.89
N GLN A 100 -6.72 -4.89 9.93
CA GLN A 100 -6.85 -6.33 10.16
C GLN A 100 -5.51 -6.98 10.57
N THR A 101 -4.42 -6.57 9.91
CA THR A 101 -3.07 -7.08 10.21
C THR A 101 -2.60 -6.63 11.60
N ILE A 102 -2.80 -5.35 11.94
CA ILE A 102 -2.46 -4.80 13.26
C ILE A 102 -3.27 -5.49 14.37
N ASN A 103 -4.58 -5.67 14.18
CA ASN A 103 -5.44 -6.33 15.16
C ASN A 103 -4.99 -7.78 15.40
N ALA A 104 -4.66 -8.53 14.35
CA ALA A 104 -4.16 -9.90 14.48
C ALA A 104 -2.82 -9.96 15.24
N LEU A 105 -1.92 -9.00 14.99
CA LEU A 105 -0.67 -8.86 15.74
C LEU A 105 -0.91 -8.53 17.21
N ASP A 106 -1.84 -7.63 17.50
CA ASP A 106 -2.19 -7.25 18.87
C ASP A 106 -2.79 -8.40 19.67
N ASP A 107 -3.59 -9.24 19.03
CA ASP A 107 -4.11 -10.45 19.67
C ASP A 107 -3.00 -11.48 19.92
N GLY A 108 -2.07 -11.66 18.97
CA GLY A 108 -0.88 -12.49 19.18
C GLY A 108 0.01 -12.01 20.31
N LEU A 109 0.24 -10.69 20.41
CA LEU A 109 1.05 -10.07 21.46
C LEU A 109 0.43 -10.23 22.87
N LYS A 110 -0.91 -10.17 22.98
CA LYS A 110 -1.64 -10.41 24.24
C LYS A 110 -1.58 -11.87 24.68
N LEU A 111 -1.51 -12.80 23.72
CA LEU A 111 -1.46 -14.24 23.98
C LEU A 111 -0.04 -14.76 24.24
N SER A 112 0.97 -13.88 24.19
CA SER A 112 2.33 -14.24 24.57
C SER A 112 2.33 -14.80 26.00
N PRO A 113 2.83 -16.03 26.22
CA PRO A 113 2.77 -16.65 27.53
C PRO A 113 3.54 -15.79 28.52
N ALA A 114 2.81 -15.20 29.47
CA ALA A 114 3.40 -14.64 30.67
C ALA A 114 4.41 -15.66 31.18
N ARG A 115 5.69 -15.28 31.22
CA ARG A 115 6.81 -16.12 31.68
C ARG A 115 6.33 -16.92 32.88
N GLN A 116 6.08 -18.21 32.72
CA GLN A 116 5.81 -19.07 33.86
C GLN A 116 7.09 -19.02 34.71
N PRO A 117 7.00 -18.60 35.99
CA PRO A 117 8.16 -18.63 36.86
C PRO A 117 8.60 -20.09 37.02
N ILE A 118 9.89 -20.32 36.79
CA ILE A 118 10.58 -21.59 37.06
C ILE A 118 10.62 -21.80 38.57
#